data_AF-A0A8J3TF74-F1
#
_entry.id   AF-A0A8J3TF74-F1
#
_cell.length_a   1.000
_cell.length_b   1.000
_cell.length_c   1.000
_cell.angle_alpha   90.00
_cell.angle_beta   90.00
_cell.angle_gamma   90.00
#
_symmetry.space_group_name_H-M   'P 1'
#
loop_
_entity.id
_entity.type
_entity.pdbx_description
1 polymer ?
#
loop_
_entity_poly.entity_id
_entity_poly.type
_entity_poly.pdbx_seq_one_letter_code
_entity_poly.pdbx_strand_id
1 'polypeptide(L)'
;MFNPLEYNGIPLERQTRDWRELDVSPIDAESVDPYVTSRIIAVNSVENEAIQFDYQIARNHADSDVRREMDYLGFLSEQQHRVANRLLPEAGSLLETALEYEHAAVDLDSWLARAEPDPQRREVYECDALEDFDHLYRYTDVAEMAGRRGAERVVDELTDVLPERPGAGQAPAEAERGRESTTAPMSDLNALTMLSVEQLMRSFYRSADPNYADPLTRPAYREIGRSEEEQVARHQALVDPAASWWEQLVIHQYNECYLYYAFLQQESDPRVRAVWELYLDMELTRLRVARDLLRRFGGREVEEIVGSGLPEPLGFERNRDFLRQLLASRLDPETLGSGGIREVPEIREVRARMASAPATDGASDVIDVLTDQHNRIEVLFGELEIAADERRQGVWDELVRLLSEHEAVEDEVVHPLARDTIVGGFDVVRDLVEEERKIKQMLLRLIDAGTGWERFDDEVTQLRDAVLAHTRNEEQYEFPQLRDSVPTEQLRELAVAVRPAVAA
;
A
#
# COMPACT_ATOMS: atom_id res chain seq x y z
N MET A 1 7.07 18.94 -28.31
CA MET A 1 6.29 17.78 -27.82
C MET A 1 6.81 16.57 -28.55
N PHE A 2 7.19 15.52 -27.84
CA PHE A 2 7.66 14.28 -28.44
C PHE A 2 6.49 13.54 -29.10
N ASN A 3 6.70 13.01 -30.31
CA ASN A 3 5.71 12.23 -31.05
C ASN A 3 6.35 10.91 -31.50
N PRO A 4 6.01 9.76 -30.90
CA PRO A 4 6.67 8.49 -31.18
C PRO A 4 6.49 8.03 -32.63
N LEU A 5 5.47 8.51 -33.33
CA LEU A 5 5.20 8.18 -34.73
C LEU A 5 6.25 8.75 -35.72
N GLU A 6 7.06 9.71 -35.28
CA GLU A 6 8.07 10.40 -36.11
C GLU A 6 9.47 9.78 -36.02
N TYR A 7 9.68 8.83 -35.11
CA TYR A 7 11.00 8.24 -34.85
C TYR A 7 11.07 6.79 -35.34
N ASN A 8 12.30 6.37 -35.67
CA ASN A 8 12.51 5.05 -36.26
C ASN A 8 12.79 3.95 -35.23
N GLY A 9 13.33 4.28 -34.05
CA GLY A 9 13.74 3.33 -33.04
C GLY A 9 14.92 2.42 -33.41
N ILE A 10 15.21 1.47 -32.54
CA ILE A 10 16.20 0.39 -32.75
C ILE A 10 15.54 -0.71 -33.60
N PRO A 11 16.12 -1.13 -34.74
CA PRO A 11 15.56 -2.20 -35.57
C PRO A 11 15.34 -3.50 -34.78
N LEU A 12 14.23 -4.20 -35.07
CA LEU A 12 13.81 -5.43 -34.39
C LEU A 12 14.91 -6.50 -34.26
N GLU A 13 15.75 -6.65 -35.28
CA GLU A 13 16.84 -7.63 -35.31
C GLU A 13 18.00 -7.27 -34.36
N ARG A 14 18.00 -6.04 -33.84
CA ARG A 14 19.00 -5.49 -32.91
C ARG A 14 18.46 -5.31 -31.49
N GLN A 15 17.22 -5.74 -31.23
CA GLN A 15 16.57 -5.59 -29.93
C GLN A 15 16.84 -6.75 -28.97
N THR A 16 17.19 -7.94 -29.48
CA THR A 16 17.51 -9.10 -28.64
C THR A 16 18.72 -8.82 -27.76
N ARG A 17 18.64 -9.25 -26.50
CA ARG A 17 19.68 -9.06 -25.49
C ARG A 17 20.26 -10.39 -25.03
N ASP A 18 21.52 -10.35 -24.64
CA ASP A 18 22.15 -11.52 -24.02
C ASP A 18 21.83 -11.61 -22.52
N TRP A 19 22.13 -12.77 -21.92
CA TRP A 19 21.80 -13.01 -20.51
C TRP A 19 22.48 -12.04 -19.53
N ARG A 20 23.61 -11.43 -19.90
CA ARG A 20 24.31 -10.45 -19.04
C ARG A 20 23.63 -9.09 -19.10
N GLU A 21 23.15 -8.70 -20.27
CA GLU A 21 22.33 -7.49 -20.43
C GLU A 21 21.00 -7.60 -19.68
N LEU A 22 20.45 -8.82 -19.54
CA LEU A 22 19.20 -9.08 -18.82
C LEU A 22 19.38 -9.23 -17.29
N ASP A 23 20.59 -9.49 -16.81
CA ASP A 23 20.90 -9.66 -15.38
C ASP A 23 21.25 -8.31 -14.73
N VAL A 24 20.25 -7.44 -14.65
CA VAL A 24 20.35 -6.17 -13.92
C VAL A 24 20.31 -6.40 -12.41
N SER A 25 20.91 -5.49 -11.65
CA SER A 25 20.79 -5.51 -10.18
C SER A 25 19.43 -4.96 -9.72
N PRO A 26 18.87 -5.43 -8.61
CA PRO A 26 17.71 -4.80 -7.99
C PRO A 26 18.07 -3.38 -7.51
N ILE A 27 17.10 -2.49 -7.43
CA ILE A 27 17.26 -1.21 -6.71
C ILE A 27 17.30 -1.47 -5.19
N ASP A 28 17.91 -0.56 -4.45
CA ASP A 28 17.80 -0.51 -2.99
C ASP A 28 16.73 0.52 -2.64
N ALA A 29 15.55 0.01 -2.21
CA ALA A 29 14.36 0.81 -1.92
C ALA A 29 14.60 1.90 -0.87
N GLU A 30 15.54 1.70 0.07
CA GLU A 30 15.85 2.71 1.09
C GLU A 30 16.71 3.87 0.56
N SER A 31 17.36 3.67 -0.58
CA SER A 31 18.35 4.61 -1.14
C SER A 31 17.83 5.44 -2.31
N VAL A 32 16.69 5.07 -2.88
CA VAL A 32 16.11 5.69 -4.08
C VAL A 32 14.85 6.49 -3.73
N ASP A 33 14.43 7.34 -4.66
CA ASP A 33 13.15 8.03 -4.58
C ASP A 33 11.99 7.01 -4.49
N PRO A 34 11.00 7.18 -3.60
CA PRO A 34 9.93 6.20 -3.40
C PRO A 34 9.17 5.83 -4.68
N TYR A 35 9.05 6.77 -5.61
CA TYR A 35 8.32 6.55 -6.86
C TYR A 35 9.10 5.75 -7.91
N VAL A 36 10.39 5.43 -7.67
CA VAL A 36 11.16 4.53 -8.56
C VAL A 36 10.50 3.17 -8.62
N THR A 37 10.09 2.63 -7.46
CA THR A 37 9.40 1.34 -7.38
C THR A 37 8.05 1.41 -8.10
N SER A 38 7.25 2.45 -7.88
CA SER A 38 5.95 2.64 -8.56
C SER A 38 6.09 2.69 -10.08
N ARG A 39 7.11 3.39 -10.60
CA ARG A 39 7.42 3.42 -12.05
C ARG A 39 7.79 2.04 -12.59
N ILE A 40 8.62 1.29 -11.88
CA ILE A 40 9.01 -0.06 -12.29
C ILE A 40 7.80 -1.00 -12.29
N ILE A 41 6.93 -0.94 -11.27
CA ILE A 41 5.71 -1.76 -11.21
C ILE A 41 4.80 -1.43 -12.41
N ALA A 42 4.57 -0.14 -12.69
CA ALA A 42 3.71 0.30 -13.79
C ALA A 42 4.23 -0.13 -15.17
N VAL A 43 5.54 -0.07 -15.45
CA VAL A 43 6.05 -0.60 -16.72
C VAL A 43 6.06 -2.13 -16.77
N ASN A 44 6.32 -2.79 -15.63
CA ASN A 44 6.40 -4.23 -15.54
C ASN A 44 5.05 -4.86 -15.84
N SER A 45 3.98 -4.18 -15.41
CA SER A 45 2.60 -4.60 -15.63
C SER A 45 2.20 -4.49 -17.10
N VAL A 46 2.50 -3.36 -17.78
CA VAL A 46 2.17 -3.21 -19.22
C VAL A 46 3.00 -4.13 -20.10
N GLU A 47 4.26 -4.39 -19.75
CA GLU A 47 5.08 -5.39 -20.47
C GLU A 47 4.51 -6.80 -20.28
N ASN A 48 4.05 -7.13 -19.07
CA ASN A 48 3.38 -8.41 -18.82
C ASN A 48 2.07 -8.55 -19.60
N GLU A 49 1.29 -7.47 -19.70
CA GLU A 49 0.05 -7.43 -20.49
C GLU A 49 0.36 -7.58 -21.99
N ALA A 50 1.34 -6.85 -22.52
CA ALA A 50 1.78 -6.94 -23.91
C ALA A 50 2.22 -8.37 -24.30
N ILE A 51 2.94 -9.07 -23.43
CA ILE A 51 3.30 -10.49 -23.63
C ILE A 51 2.05 -11.35 -23.84
N GLN A 52 1.04 -11.18 -22.98
CA GLN A 52 -0.20 -11.95 -23.11
C GLN A 52 -0.91 -11.60 -24.41
N PHE A 53 -1.04 -10.31 -24.72
CA PHE A 53 -1.75 -9.84 -25.91
C PHE A 53 -1.09 -10.32 -27.21
N ASP A 54 0.22 -10.19 -27.34
CA ASP A 54 0.97 -10.60 -28.52
C ASP A 54 0.83 -12.11 -28.78
N TYR A 55 0.99 -12.93 -27.74
CA TYR A 55 0.81 -14.38 -27.86
C TYR A 55 -0.65 -14.78 -28.11
N GLN A 56 -1.64 -13.99 -27.68
CA GLN A 56 -3.03 -14.21 -28.08
C GLN A 56 -3.21 -13.96 -29.57
N ILE A 57 -2.61 -12.92 -30.16
CA ILE A 57 -2.67 -12.71 -31.62
C ILE A 57 -2.02 -13.91 -32.32
N ALA A 58 -0.82 -14.31 -31.88
CA ALA A 58 -0.09 -15.43 -32.46
C ALA A 58 -0.86 -16.76 -32.41
N ARG A 59 -1.56 -17.06 -31.31
CA ARG A 59 -2.34 -18.30 -31.20
C ARG A 59 -3.62 -18.29 -32.03
N ASN A 60 -4.23 -17.12 -32.22
CA ASN A 60 -5.56 -17.02 -32.80
C ASN A 60 -5.57 -16.52 -34.26
N HIS A 61 -4.41 -16.20 -34.85
CA HIS A 61 -4.32 -15.74 -36.23
C HIS A 61 -3.96 -16.87 -37.22
N ALA A 62 -4.56 -16.86 -38.42
CA ALA A 62 -4.34 -17.90 -39.42
C ALA A 62 -3.06 -17.73 -40.25
N ASP A 63 -2.65 -16.48 -40.52
CA ASP A 63 -1.45 -16.16 -41.32
C ASP A 63 -0.17 -16.51 -40.54
N SER A 64 0.69 -17.35 -41.11
CA SER A 64 1.95 -17.78 -40.48
C SER A 64 2.98 -16.68 -40.32
N ASP A 65 2.95 -15.66 -41.17
CA ASP A 65 3.91 -14.56 -41.12
C ASP A 65 3.57 -13.63 -39.97
N VAL A 66 2.28 -13.31 -39.83
CA VAL A 66 1.76 -12.59 -38.66
C VAL A 66 2.07 -13.34 -37.37
N ARG A 67 1.83 -14.66 -37.31
CA ARG A 67 2.15 -15.44 -36.10
C ARG A 67 3.62 -15.35 -35.72
N ARG A 68 4.53 -15.50 -36.68
CA ARG A 68 5.98 -15.38 -36.42
C ARG A 68 6.39 -13.98 -35.96
N GLU A 69 5.75 -12.95 -36.51
CA GLU A 69 5.99 -11.57 -36.12
C GLU A 69 5.52 -11.32 -34.67
N MET A 70 4.30 -11.73 -34.34
CA MET A 70 3.76 -11.60 -32.98
C MET A 70 4.49 -12.47 -31.95
N ASP A 71 4.90 -13.71 -32.31
CA ASP A 71 5.75 -14.54 -31.46
C ASP A 71 7.09 -13.86 -31.15
N TYR A 72 7.65 -13.12 -32.12
CA TYR A 72 8.89 -12.40 -31.93
C TYR A 72 8.72 -11.13 -31.09
N LEU A 73 7.61 -10.38 -31.25
CA LEU A 73 7.29 -9.26 -30.37
C LEU A 73 7.12 -9.71 -28.92
N GLY A 74 6.31 -10.75 -28.67
CA GLY A 74 6.14 -11.31 -27.33
C GLY A 74 7.45 -11.81 -26.70
N PHE A 75 8.36 -12.39 -27.49
CA PHE A 75 9.70 -12.76 -27.03
C PHE A 75 10.57 -11.56 -26.60
N LEU A 76 10.39 -10.41 -27.26
CA LEU A 76 11.11 -9.19 -26.89
C LEU A 76 10.50 -8.53 -25.65
N SER A 77 9.17 -8.46 -25.53
CA SER A 77 8.50 -8.01 -24.30
C SER A 77 8.85 -8.89 -23.10
N GLU A 78 8.99 -10.21 -23.28
CA GLU A 78 9.49 -11.11 -22.22
C GLU A 78 10.87 -10.70 -21.66
N GLN A 79 11.74 -10.15 -22.51
CA GLN A 79 13.05 -9.68 -22.08
C GLN A 79 12.95 -8.36 -21.31
N GLN A 80 12.08 -7.45 -21.73
CA GLN A 80 11.84 -6.18 -21.03
C GLN A 80 11.16 -6.40 -19.69
N HIS A 81 10.08 -7.18 -19.66
CA HIS A 81 9.43 -7.65 -18.44
C HIS A 81 10.44 -8.25 -17.46
N ARG A 82 11.33 -9.15 -17.93
CA ARG A 82 12.34 -9.77 -17.06
C ARG A 82 13.28 -8.74 -16.42
N VAL A 83 13.70 -7.73 -17.19
CA VAL A 83 14.56 -6.65 -16.67
C VAL A 83 13.79 -5.77 -15.71
N ALA A 84 12.59 -5.30 -16.07
CA ALA A 84 11.74 -4.49 -15.20
C ALA A 84 11.46 -5.20 -13.87
N ASN A 85 11.02 -6.46 -13.93
CA ASN A 85 10.78 -7.28 -12.75
C ASN A 85 12.04 -7.52 -11.89
N ARG A 86 13.24 -7.52 -12.49
CA ARG A 86 14.51 -7.70 -11.76
C ARG A 86 15.09 -6.40 -11.22
N LEU A 87 14.62 -5.24 -11.70
CA LEU A 87 14.93 -3.95 -11.10
C LEU A 87 14.19 -3.72 -9.79
N LEU A 88 13.04 -4.37 -9.58
CA LEU A 88 12.32 -4.30 -8.30
C LEU A 88 13.26 -4.66 -7.14
N PRO A 89 13.03 -4.09 -5.94
CA PRO A 89 13.80 -4.44 -4.74
C PRO A 89 13.89 -5.96 -4.54
N GLU A 90 14.96 -6.44 -3.92
CA GLU A 90 15.08 -7.87 -3.62
C GLU A 90 13.83 -8.32 -2.85
N ALA A 91 13.12 -9.30 -3.43
CA ALA A 91 11.85 -9.75 -2.91
C ALA A 91 11.97 -10.08 -1.42
N GLY A 92 11.31 -9.26 -0.61
CA GLY A 92 11.16 -9.47 0.82
C GLY A 92 10.18 -10.61 1.11
N SER A 93 9.44 -10.47 2.19
CA SER A 93 8.26 -11.28 2.45
C SER A 93 7.14 -10.98 1.45
N LEU A 94 6.21 -11.93 1.27
CA LEU A 94 5.02 -11.70 0.42
C LEU A 94 4.23 -10.46 0.84
N LEU A 95 4.22 -10.14 2.13
CA LEU A 95 3.60 -8.93 2.68
C LEU A 95 4.31 -7.64 2.22
N GLU A 96 5.65 -7.64 2.18
CA GLU A 96 6.41 -6.48 1.68
C GLU A 96 6.14 -6.27 0.18
N THR A 97 6.06 -7.35 -0.62
CA THR A 97 5.67 -7.25 -2.03
C THR A 97 4.22 -6.77 -2.20
N ALA A 98 3.28 -7.22 -1.34
CA ALA A 98 1.91 -6.73 -1.38
C ALA A 98 1.85 -5.22 -1.08
N LEU A 99 2.56 -4.75 -0.04
CA LEU A 99 2.66 -3.32 0.29
C LEU A 99 3.20 -2.48 -0.88
N GLU A 100 4.24 -2.97 -1.57
CA GLU A 100 4.79 -2.27 -2.75
C GLU A 100 3.78 -2.17 -3.89
N TYR A 101 2.98 -3.23 -4.12
CA TYR A 101 1.93 -3.22 -5.13
C TYR A 101 0.79 -2.28 -4.77
N GLU A 102 0.22 -2.39 -3.57
CA GLU A 102 -0.87 -1.51 -3.13
C GLU A 102 -0.44 -0.05 -3.15
N HIS A 103 0.80 0.26 -2.72
CA HIS A 103 1.31 1.63 -2.76
C HIS A 103 1.41 2.17 -4.19
N ALA A 104 1.92 1.36 -5.13
CA ALA A 104 1.99 1.74 -6.53
C ALA A 104 0.60 1.90 -7.17
N ALA A 105 -0.38 1.08 -6.78
CA ALA A 105 -1.76 1.16 -7.25
C ALA A 105 -2.43 2.46 -6.77
N VAL A 106 -2.36 2.77 -5.47
CA VAL A 106 -2.83 4.05 -4.89
C VAL A 106 -2.26 5.26 -5.62
N ASP A 107 -0.95 5.24 -5.86
CA ASP A 107 -0.25 6.33 -6.55
C ASP A 107 -0.74 6.51 -7.99
N LEU A 108 -0.93 5.39 -8.70
CA LEU A 108 -1.37 5.38 -10.07
C LEU A 108 -2.82 5.82 -10.18
N ASP A 109 -3.75 5.21 -9.43
CA ASP A 109 -5.15 5.60 -9.43
C ASP A 109 -5.36 7.06 -9.07
N SER A 110 -4.64 7.55 -8.06
CA SER A 110 -4.70 8.95 -7.67
C SER A 110 -4.28 9.90 -8.79
N TRP A 111 -3.25 9.53 -9.56
CA TRP A 111 -2.85 10.31 -10.73
C TRP A 111 -3.88 10.20 -11.86
N LEU A 112 -4.33 8.98 -12.19
CA LEU A 112 -5.30 8.74 -13.24
C LEU A 112 -6.62 9.46 -12.97
N ALA A 113 -7.12 9.46 -11.74
CA ALA A 113 -8.29 10.22 -11.31
C ALA A 113 -8.17 11.72 -11.62
N ARG A 114 -6.98 12.31 -11.43
CA ARG A 114 -6.74 13.73 -11.74
C ARG A 114 -6.59 13.99 -13.24
N ALA A 115 -5.97 13.06 -13.96
CA ALA A 115 -5.62 13.20 -15.36
C ALA A 115 -6.71 12.74 -16.35
N GLU A 116 -7.66 11.92 -15.90
CA GLU A 116 -8.68 11.29 -16.75
C GLU A 116 -9.70 12.31 -17.25
N PRO A 117 -9.82 12.53 -18.58
CA PRO A 117 -10.81 13.46 -19.12
C PRO A 117 -12.24 12.90 -19.09
N ASP A 118 -12.44 11.59 -19.16
CA ASP A 118 -13.77 10.96 -19.11
C ASP A 118 -14.32 10.93 -17.67
N PRO A 119 -15.44 11.58 -17.36
CA PRO A 119 -15.97 11.63 -16.00
C PRO A 119 -16.35 10.28 -15.40
N GLN A 120 -16.78 9.31 -16.23
CA GLN A 120 -17.16 7.99 -15.75
C GLN A 120 -15.92 7.14 -15.43
N ARG A 121 -14.89 7.19 -16.30
CA ARG A 121 -13.60 6.53 -16.00
C ARG A 121 -12.92 7.18 -14.79
N ARG A 122 -13.01 8.51 -14.66
CA ARG A 122 -12.51 9.24 -13.51
C ARG A 122 -13.12 8.75 -12.21
N GLU A 123 -14.44 8.58 -12.17
CA GLU A 123 -15.13 8.07 -10.98
C GLU A 123 -14.65 6.66 -10.60
N VAL A 124 -14.32 5.81 -11.58
CA VAL A 124 -13.74 4.49 -11.31
C VAL A 124 -12.38 4.62 -10.62
N TYR A 125 -11.45 5.38 -11.18
CA TYR A 125 -10.12 5.58 -10.57
C TYR A 125 -10.18 6.29 -9.21
N GLU A 126 -11.15 7.19 -9.00
CA GLU A 126 -11.38 7.79 -7.68
C GLU A 126 -11.84 6.75 -6.65
N CYS A 127 -12.70 5.81 -7.02
CA CYS A 127 -13.11 4.74 -6.12
C CYS A 127 -11.96 3.76 -5.85
N ASP A 128 -11.20 3.38 -6.89
CA ASP A 128 -10.08 2.45 -6.76
C ASP A 128 -8.93 3.05 -5.94
N ALA A 129 -8.62 4.34 -6.12
CA ALA A 129 -7.67 5.06 -5.24
C ALA A 129 -7.99 4.95 -3.75
N LEU A 130 -9.29 4.92 -3.39
CA LEU A 130 -9.70 4.76 -1.99
C LEU A 130 -9.73 3.29 -1.56
N GLU A 131 -10.06 2.36 -2.45
CA GLU A 131 -10.09 0.92 -2.18
C GLU A 131 -8.66 0.39 -1.96
N ASP A 132 -7.71 0.74 -2.82
CA ASP A 132 -6.29 0.37 -2.67
C ASP A 132 -5.65 1.08 -1.47
N PHE A 133 -6.14 2.27 -1.11
CA PHE A 133 -5.67 2.95 0.10
C PHE A 133 -6.13 2.22 1.38
N ASP A 134 -7.34 1.63 1.39
CA ASP A 134 -7.77 0.72 2.46
C ASP A 134 -6.89 -0.54 2.51
N HIS A 135 -6.55 -1.13 1.36
CA HIS A 135 -5.67 -2.30 1.29
C HIS A 135 -4.28 -2.00 1.86
N LEU A 136 -3.67 -0.89 1.42
CA LEU A 136 -2.36 -0.43 1.87
C LEU A 136 -2.33 -0.21 3.39
N TYR A 137 -3.35 0.44 3.94
CA TYR A 137 -3.50 0.65 5.37
C TYR A 137 -3.57 -0.68 6.13
N ARG A 138 -4.44 -1.60 5.69
CA ARG A 138 -4.63 -2.90 6.35
C ARG A 138 -3.38 -3.78 6.31
N TYR A 139 -2.60 -3.75 5.23
CA TYR A 139 -1.33 -4.46 5.20
C TYR A 139 -0.27 -3.83 6.07
N THR A 140 -0.34 -2.51 6.28
CA THR A 140 0.55 -1.79 7.20
C THR A 140 0.28 -2.24 8.63
N ASP A 141 -0.98 -2.27 9.07
CA ASP A 141 -1.38 -2.81 10.38
C ASP A 141 -0.86 -4.24 10.57
N VAL A 142 -1.06 -5.10 9.56
CA VAL A 142 -0.60 -6.50 9.60
C VAL A 142 0.92 -6.60 9.64
N ALA A 143 1.65 -5.71 8.95
CA ALA A 143 3.11 -5.67 8.95
C ALA A 143 3.65 -5.24 10.31
N GLU A 144 3.03 -4.25 10.95
CA GLU A 144 3.34 -3.81 12.31
C GLU A 144 3.10 -4.94 13.32
N MET A 145 1.94 -5.60 13.26
CA MET A 145 1.64 -6.78 14.09
C MET A 145 2.64 -7.91 13.89
N ALA A 146 3.20 -8.06 12.68
CA ALA A 146 4.24 -9.03 12.35
C ALA A 146 5.67 -8.58 12.73
N GLY A 147 5.83 -7.41 13.36
CA GLY A 147 7.11 -6.86 13.80
C GLY A 147 8.00 -6.35 12.66
N ARG A 148 7.42 -6.00 11.50
CA ARG A 148 8.13 -5.41 10.36
C ARG A 148 8.25 -3.90 10.59
N ARG A 149 9.49 -3.44 10.78
CA ARG A 149 9.81 -2.02 11.03
C ARG A 149 9.64 -1.19 9.76
N GLY A 150 9.10 0.02 9.85
CA GLY A 150 9.06 0.98 8.75
C GLY A 150 7.82 0.89 7.86
N ALA A 151 6.88 -0.03 8.14
CA ALA A 151 5.63 -0.14 7.40
C ALA A 151 4.78 1.13 7.62
N GLU A 152 4.85 1.71 8.82
CA GLU A 152 4.21 2.97 9.20
C GLU A 152 4.60 4.13 8.27
N ARG A 153 5.85 4.18 7.79
CA ARG A 153 6.31 5.26 6.88
C ARG A 153 5.56 5.29 5.55
N VAL A 154 4.99 4.16 5.15
CA VAL A 154 4.23 4.03 3.89
C VAL A 154 2.86 4.72 4.02
N VAL A 155 2.31 4.83 5.24
CA VAL A 155 0.96 5.34 5.51
C VAL A 155 0.93 6.61 6.39
N ASP A 156 2.00 6.87 7.17
CA ASP A 156 2.19 8.02 8.08
C ASP A 156 1.98 9.38 7.39
N GLU A 157 2.16 9.43 6.07
CA GLU A 157 1.93 10.65 5.29
C GLU A 157 0.47 10.83 4.83
N LEU A 158 -0.47 9.90 5.07
CA LEU A 158 -1.77 9.91 4.40
C LEU A 158 -2.98 10.27 5.31
N THR A 159 -3.32 9.62 6.43
CA THR A 159 -4.54 9.99 7.24
C THR A 159 -4.62 9.45 8.68
N ASP A 160 -5.33 10.15 9.57
CA ASP A 160 -5.72 9.72 10.94
C ASP A 160 -7.10 9.02 11.02
N VAL A 161 -7.85 8.94 9.91
CA VAL A 161 -9.20 8.35 9.84
C VAL A 161 -9.46 7.77 8.45
N LEU A 162 -9.92 6.52 8.39
CA LEU A 162 -10.41 5.84 7.19
C LEU A 162 -11.89 5.44 7.36
N PRO A 163 -12.75 5.66 6.35
CA PRO A 163 -14.11 5.11 6.33
C PRO A 163 -14.12 3.59 6.09
N GLU A 164 -15.26 2.94 6.40
CA GLU A 164 -15.55 1.59 5.92
C GLU A 164 -15.39 1.49 4.41
N ARG A 165 -14.77 0.38 3.93
CA ARG A 165 -14.55 0.02 2.52
C ARG A 165 -15.37 0.92 1.57
N PRO A 166 -14.74 1.88 0.87
CA PRO A 166 -15.42 2.73 -0.09
C PRO A 166 -16.28 1.85 -1.00
N GLY A 167 -17.51 2.27 -1.28
CA GLY A 167 -18.37 1.52 -2.19
C GLY A 167 -17.63 1.30 -3.52
N ALA A 168 -17.52 0.05 -3.96
CA ALA A 168 -16.86 -0.31 -5.21
C ALA A 168 -17.38 0.58 -6.35
N GLY A 169 -16.45 1.18 -7.10
CA GLY A 169 -16.76 1.95 -8.30
C GLY A 169 -17.57 1.09 -9.27
N GLN A 170 -18.63 1.65 -9.85
CA GLN A 170 -19.42 0.93 -10.84
C GLN A 170 -18.84 1.22 -12.23
N ALA A 171 -18.40 0.17 -12.92
CA ALA A 171 -18.03 0.30 -14.31
C ALA A 171 -19.21 0.81 -15.17
N PRO A 172 -18.96 1.59 -16.23
CA PRO A 172 -20.01 2.07 -17.13
C PRO A 172 -20.88 0.94 -17.71
N ALA A 173 -22.16 1.23 -17.89
CA ALA A 173 -23.12 0.29 -18.48
C ALA A 173 -22.70 -0.07 -19.92
N GLU A 174 -23.01 -1.30 -20.37
CA GLU A 174 -22.68 -1.79 -21.73
C GLU A 174 -23.15 -0.86 -22.87
N ALA A 175 -24.25 -0.13 -22.66
CA ALA A 175 -24.83 0.78 -23.65
C ALA A 175 -24.03 2.08 -23.88
N GLU A 176 -23.07 2.39 -23.01
CA GLU A 176 -22.24 3.61 -23.08
C GLU A 176 -20.83 3.32 -23.65
N ARG A 177 -20.54 2.06 -24.00
CA ARG A 177 -19.23 1.58 -24.52
C ARG A 177 -19.02 1.84 -26.02
N GLY A 178 -19.67 2.87 -26.56
CA GLY A 178 -19.50 3.29 -27.94
C GLY A 178 -18.36 4.29 -28.05
N ARG A 179 -17.32 3.97 -28.82
CA ARG A 179 -16.25 4.92 -29.14
C ARG A 179 -16.77 6.03 -30.06
N GLU A 180 -17.06 7.21 -29.50
CA GLU A 180 -16.81 8.44 -30.25
C GLU A 180 -15.29 8.61 -30.31
N SER A 181 -14.72 8.66 -31.50
CA SER A 181 -13.28 8.87 -31.70
C SER A 181 -12.88 10.20 -31.06
N THR A 182 -12.45 10.19 -29.80
CA THR A 182 -11.99 11.40 -29.14
C THR A 182 -10.60 11.74 -29.67
N THR A 183 -10.35 13.03 -29.83
CA THR A 183 -9.06 13.59 -30.26
C THR A 183 -7.96 13.47 -29.19
N ALA A 184 -8.09 12.57 -28.22
CA ALA A 184 -7.12 12.35 -27.15
C ALA A 184 -7.09 10.87 -26.71
N PRO A 185 -5.99 10.13 -26.95
CA PRO A 185 -5.87 8.72 -26.56
C PRO A 185 -5.77 8.50 -25.04
N MET A 186 -5.70 9.59 -24.25
CA MET A 186 -5.37 9.55 -22.82
C MET A 186 -6.25 8.57 -22.04
N SER A 187 -7.57 8.58 -22.27
CA SER A 187 -8.48 7.66 -21.58
C SER A 187 -8.16 6.19 -21.85
N ASP A 188 -7.78 5.85 -23.09
CA ASP A 188 -7.47 4.47 -23.47
C ASP A 188 -6.11 4.03 -22.93
N LEU A 189 -5.14 4.95 -22.85
CA LEU A 189 -3.85 4.70 -22.21
C LEU A 189 -4.01 4.51 -20.70
N ASN A 190 -4.82 5.35 -20.04
CA ASN A 190 -5.14 5.21 -18.63
C ASN A 190 -5.81 3.85 -18.35
N ALA A 191 -6.83 3.50 -19.13
CA ALA A 191 -7.57 2.25 -18.96
C ALA A 191 -6.68 1.02 -19.17
N LEU A 192 -5.83 1.03 -20.21
CA LEU A 192 -4.90 -0.08 -20.46
C LEU A 192 -3.82 -0.18 -19.37
N THR A 193 -3.27 0.96 -18.93
CA THR A 193 -2.23 0.99 -17.89
C THR A 193 -2.76 0.42 -16.58
N MET A 194 -3.93 0.88 -16.12
CA MET A 194 -4.50 0.37 -14.88
C MET A 194 -4.92 -1.09 -15.00
N LEU A 195 -5.59 -1.48 -16.10
CA LEU A 195 -5.91 -2.89 -16.35
C LEU A 195 -4.66 -3.79 -16.28
N SER A 196 -3.52 -3.31 -16.78
CA SER A 196 -2.27 -4.06 -16.74
C SER A 196 -1.77 -4.28 -15.31
N VAL A 197 -1.80 -3.23 -14.47
CA VAL A 197 -1.42 -3.29 -13.04
C VAL A 197 -2.31 -4.27 -12.28
N GLU A 198 -3.62 -4.11 -12.43
CA GLU A 198 -4.64 -4.95 -11.79
C GLU A 198 -4.49 -6.43 -12.18
N GLN A 199 -4.20 -6.70 -13.46
CA GLN A 199 -3.95 -8.07 -13.92
C GLN A 199 -2.68 -8.67 -13.29
N LEU A 200 -1.63 -7.87 -13.13
CA LEU A 200 -0.38 -8.29 -12.49
C LEU A 200 -0.61 -8.57 -11.00
N MET A 201 -1.26 -7.65 -10.29
CA MET A 201 -1.57 -7.77 -8.86
C MET A 201 -2.47 -8.98 -8.57
N ARG A 202 -3.60 -9.12 -9.28
CA ARG A 202 -4.43 -10.34 -9.19
C ARG A 202 -3.64 -11.62 -9.46
N SER A 203 -2.69 -11.60 -10.41
CA SER A 203 -1.86 -12.77 -10.71
C SER A 203 -0.88 -13.10 -9.58
N PHE A 204 -0.28 -12.07 -8.96
CA PHE A 204 0.49 -12.20 -7.73
C PHE A 204 -0.38 -12.83 -6.64
N TYR A 205 -1.53 -12.23 -6.33
CA TYR A 205 -2.44 -12.69 -5.28
C TYR A 205 -2.81 -14.17 -5.43
N ARG A 206 -3.21 -14.56 -6.64
CA ARG A 206 -3.59 -15.94 -6.97
C ARG A 206 -2.42 -16.93 -6.90
N SER A 207 -1.22 -16.52 -7.31
CA SER A 207 -0.06 -17.41 -7.35
C SER A 207 0.61 -17.59 -5.98
N ALA A 208 0.53 -16.57 -5.12
CA ALA A 208 1.12 -16.58 -3.79
C ALA A 208 0.17 -17.13 -2.70
N ASP A 209 -1.14 -17.26 -2.93
CA ASP A 209 -2.12 -17.81 -1.95
C ASP A 209 -1.66 -19.12 -1.25
N PRO A 210 -1.09 -20.13 -1.94
CA PRO A 210 -0.63 -21.36 -1.27
C PRO A 210 0.50 -21.13 -0.25
N ASN A 211 1.24 -20.03 -0.38
CA ASN A 211 2.41 -19.71 0.44
C ASN A 211 2.06 -18.82 1.64
N TYR A 212 0.82 -18.33 1.76
CA TYR A 212 0.32 -17.64 2.95
C TYR A 212 -0.05 -18.63 4.07
N ALA A 213 0.99 -19.12 4.73
CA ALA A 213 0.88 -20.04 5.87
C ALA A 213 0.52 -19.32 7.18
N ASP A 214 0.84 -18.03 7.29
CA ASP A 214 0.66 -17.22 8.49
C ASP A 214 -0.83 -16.90 8.75
N PRO A 215 -1.39 -17.32 9.91
CA PRO A 215 -2.78 -17.03 10.28
C PRO A 215 -3.12 -15.55 10.42
N LEU A 216 -2.14 -14.67 10.70
CA LEU A 216 -2.37 -13.24 10.91
C LEU A 216 -2.63 -12.52 9.57
N THR A 217 -1.79 -12.77 8.57
CA THR A 217 -1.89 -12.14 7.24
C THR A 217 -2.97 -12.76 6.33
N ARG A 218 -3.26 -14.06 6.49
CA ARG A 218 -4.12 -14.81 5.55
C ARG A 218 -5.54 -14.24 5.37
N PRO A 219 -6.27 -13.78 6.39
CA PRO A 219 -7.62 -13.23 6.20
C PRO A 219 -7.63 -11.95 5.35
N ALA A 220 -6.75 -10.98 5.66
CA ALA A 220 -6.62 -9.75 4.89
C ALA A 220 -6.23 -10.06 3.43
N TYR A 221 -5.24 -10.94 3.24
CA TYR A 221 -4.78 -11.34 1.92
C TYR A 221 -5.88 -11.95 1.04
N ARG A 222 -6.75 -12.80 1.61
CA ARG A 222 -7.85 -13.42 0.86
C ARG A 222 -8.98 -12.46 0.54
N GLU A 223 -9.23 -11.51 1.42
CA GLU A 223 -10.25 -10.49 1.20
C GLU A 223 -9.80 -9.51 0.12
N ILE A 224 -8.58 -8.99 0.25
CA ILE A 224 -7.97 -8.07 -0.71
C ILE A 224 -7.80 -8.77 -2.06
N GLY A 225 -7.25 -9.98 -2.10
CA GLY A 225 -7.14 -10.75 -3.35
C GLY A 225 -8.48 -11.03 -4.05
N ARG A 226 -9.62 -10.92 -3.37
CA ARG A 226 -10.95 -10.95 -4.00
C ARG A 226 -11.37 -9.58 -4.54
N SER A 227 -11.06 -8.49 -3.85
CA SER A 227 -11.25 -7.12 -4.38
C SER A 227 -10.52 -6.95 -5.71
N GLU A 228 -9.31 -7.47 -5.82
CA GLU A 228 -8.48 -7.48 -7.05
C GLU A 228 -9.17 -8.21 -8.23
N GLU A 229 -9.92 -9.28 -7.96
CA GLU A 229 -10.72 -9.95 -9.00
C GLU A 229 -11.87 -9.05 -9.48
N GLU A 230 -12.47 -8.28 -8.58
CA GLU A 230 -13.55 -7.32 -8.87
C GLU A 230 -13.00 -6.10 -9.63
N GLN A 231 -11.83 -5.58 -9.25
CA GLN A 231 -11.11 -4.49 -9.91
C GLN A 231 -10.69 -4.86 -11.33
N VAL A 232 -10.12 -6.05 -11.58
CA VAL A 232 -9.82 -6.47 -12.96
C VAL A 232 -11.09 -6.49 -13.82
N ALA A 233 -12.21 -7.04 -13.32
CA ALA A 233 -13.45 -7.07 -14.09
C ALA A 233 -13.97 -5.66 -14.41
N ARG A 234 -13.80 -4.71 -13.48
CA ARG A 234 -14.15 -3.29 -13.64
C ARG A 234 -13.28 -2.62 -14.69
N HIS A 235 -11.96 -2.76 -14.60
CA HIS A 235 -11.01 -2.19 -15.55
C HIS A 235 -11.10 -2.79 -16.95
N GLN A 236 -11.42 -4.09 -17.07
CA GLN A 236 -11.72 -4.72 -18.36
C GLN A 236 -12.91 -4.06 -19.07
N ALA A 237 -13.89 -3.54 -18.31
CA ALA A 237 -15.03 -2.86 -18.88
C ALA A 237 -14.71 -1.44 -19.38
N LEU A 238 -13.57 -0.86 -19.01
CA LEU A 238 -13.12 0.46 -19.47
C LEU A 238 -12.42 0.40 -20.83
N VAL A 239 -11.89 -0.77 -21.22
CA VAL A 239 -11.28 -0.98 -22.53
C VAL A 239 -12.38 -1.14 -23.60
N ASP A 240 -12.18 -0.52 -24.76
CA ASP A 240 -13.14 -0.55 -25.88
C ASP A 240 -13.31 -1.99 -26.42
N PRO A 241 -14.48 -2.63 -26.20
CA PRO A 241 -14.72 -3.99 -26.67
C PRO A 241 -14.98 -4.07 -28.18
N ALA A 242 -15.24 -2.93 -28.84
CA ALA A 242 -15.47 -2.86 -30.28
C ALA A 242 -14.18 -2.64 -31.07
N ALA A 243 -13.07 -2.26 -30.40
CA ALA A 243 -11.77 -2.10 -31.04
C ALA A 243 -11.30 -3.45 -31.62
N SER A 244 -10.86 -3.42 -32.86
CA SER A 244 -10.20 -4.55 -33.50
C SER A 244 -8.86 -4.86 -32.82
N TRP A 245 -8.39 -6.10 -33.00
CA TRP A 245 -7.11 -6.56 -32.45
C TRP A 245 -5.93 -5.70 -32.90
N TRP A 246 -6.00 -5.11 -34.10
CA TRP A 246 -4.93 -4.24 -34.61
C TRP A 246 -4.96 -2.83 -34.02
N GLU A 247 -6.15 -2.32 -33.70
CA GLU A 247 -6.30 -1.05 -32.99
C GLU A 247 -5.83 -1.21 -31.54
N GLN A 248 -6.19 -2.32 -30.90
CA GLN A 248 -5.70 -2.67 -29.58
C GLN A 248 -4.17 -2.81 -29.59
N LEU A 249 -3.58 -3.54 -30.56
CA LEU A 249 -2.11 -3.65 -30.68
C LEU A 249 -1.43 -2.28 -30.77
N VAL A 250 -2.00 -1.36 -31.55
CA VAL A 250 -1.50 0.02 -31.61
C VAL A 250 -1.56 0.70 -30.25
N ILE A 251 -2.67 0.57 -29.52
CA ILE A 251 -2.82 1.17 -28.18
C ILE A 251 -1.77 0.59 -27.22
N HIS A 252 -1.49 -0.72 -27.26
CA HIS A 252 -0.47 -1.35 -26.40
C HIS A 252 0.92 -0.76 -26.66
N GLN A 253 1.35 -0.80 -27.92
CA GLN A 253 2.67 -0.31 -28.33
C GLN A 253 2.82 1.20 -28.14
N TYR A 254 1.72 1.95 -28.28
CA TYR A 254 1.70 3.38 -28.00
C TYR A 254 1.77 3.66 -26.50
N ASN A 255 1.13 2.83 -25.66
CA ASN A 255 1.15 2.95 -24.21
C ASN A 255 2.54 2.67 -23.63
N GLU A 256 3.24 1.66 -24.15
CA GLU A 256 4.64 1.39 -23.76
C GLU A 256 5.53 2.59 -24.10
N CYS A 257 5.42 3.15 -25.32
CA CYS A 257 6.12 4.39 -25.69
C CYS A 257 5.77 5.56 -24.75
N TYR A 258 4.50 5.70 -24.38
CA TYR A 258 4.01 6.75 -23.51
C TYR A 258 4.62 6.65 -22.10
N LEU A 259 4.55 5.49 -21.48
CA LEU A 259 5.07 5.27 -20.11
C LEU A 259 6.59 5.40 -20.07
N TYR A 260 7.32 4.80 -21.01
CA TYR A 260 8.78 4.95 -21.06
C TYR A 260 9.18 6.41 -21.25
N TYR A 261 8.50 7.16 -22.12
CA TYR A 261 8.76 8.58 -22.27
C TYR A 261 8.44 9.37 -20.98
N ALA A 262 7.28 9.12 -20.38
CA ALA A 262 6.82 9.83 -19.19
C ALA A 262 7.76 9.62 -18.01
N PHE A 263 8.16 8.38 -17.76
CA PHE A 263 9.07 8.02 -16.67
C PHE A 263 10.51 8.43 -16.97
N LEU A 264 10.96 8.41 -18.23
CA LEU A 264 12.25 8.98 -18.61
C LEU A 264 12.34 10.49 -18.27
N GLN A 265 11.25 11.25 -18.29
CA GLN A 265 11.31 12.67 -17.89
C GLN A 265 11.55 12.88 -16.39
N GLN A 266 11.18 11.90 -15.56
CA GLN A 266 11.08 12.04 -14.11
C GLN A 266 12.06 11.15 -13.33
N GLU A 267 12.65 10.15 -14.00
CA GLU A 267 13.48 9.16 -13.34
C GLU A 267 14.76 9.76 -12.74
N SER A 268 14.90 9.55 -11.43
CA SER A 268 15.98 10.07 -10.59
C SER A 268 17.14 9.09 -10.49
N ASP A 269 16.88 7.78 -10.55
CA ASP A 269 17.93 6.76 -10.56
C ASP A 269 18.55 6.65 -11.98
N PRO A 270 19.85 6.98 -12.17
CA PRO A 270 20.47 6.97 -13.49
C PRO A 270 20.50 5.61 -14.18
N ARG A 271 20.47 4.51 -13.42
CA ARG A 271 20.52 3.14 -13.95
C ARG A 271 19.15 2.72 -14.46
N VAL A 272 18.09 3.01 -13.70
CA VAL A 272 16.70 2.79 -14.15
C VAL A 272 16.38 3.71 -15.34
N ARG A 273 16.83 4.97 -15.28
CA ARG A 273 16.68 5.94 -16.38
C ARG A 273 17.26 5.43 -17.70
N ALA A 274 18.44 4.81 -17.66
CA ALA A 274 19.08 4.24 -18.85
C ALA A 274 18.28 3.07 -19.46
N VAL A 275 17.55 2.32 -18.63
CA VAL A 275 16.63 1.27 -19.09
C VAL A 275 15.42 1.90 -19.79
N TRP A 276 14.80 2.93 -19.21
CA TRP A 276 13.69 3.67 -19.86
C TRP A 276 14.07 4.25 -21.22
N GLU A 277 15.27 4.85 -21.33
CA GLU A 277 15.75 5.39 -22.61
C GLU A 277 15.93 4.28 -23.65
N LEU A 278 16.56 3.16 -23.27
CA LEU A 278 16.77 2.02 -24.15
C LEU A 278 15.46 1.41 -24.64
N TYR A 279 14.50 1.24 -23.73
CA TYR A 279 13.23 0.59 -24.05
C TYR A 279 12.30 1.51 -24.82
N LEU A 280 12.27 2.81 -24.55
CA LEU A 280 11.61 3.77 -25.44
C LEU A 280 12.13 3.62 -26.88
N ASP A 281 13.45 3.58 -27.06
CA ASP A 281 14.07 3.41 -28.38
C ASP A 281 13.69 2.07 -29.06
N MET A 282 13.46 1.01 -28.29
CA MET A 282 13.00 -0.28 -28.80
C MET A 282 11.52 -0.23 -29.21
N GLU A 283 10.66 0.35 -28.37
CA GLU A 283 9.21 0.44 -28.60
C GLU A 283 8.85 1.28 -29.83
N LEU A 284 9.65 2.30 -30.16
CA LEU A 284 9.42 3.11 -31.36
C LEU A 284 9.39 2.26 -32.64
N THR A 285 10.19 1.20 -32.71
CA THR A 285 10.14 0.27 -33.87
C THR A 285 8.92 -0.63 -33.81
N ARG A 286 8.51 -1.07 -32.62
CA ARG A 286 7.37 -1.98 -32.46
C ARG A 286 6.03 -1.29 -32.71
N LEU A 287 5.89 -0.03 -32.28
CA LEU A 287 4.77 0.82 -32.67
C LEU A 287 4.66 0.98 -34.19
N ARG A 288 5.78 1.06 -34.91
CA ARG A 288 5.76 1.08 -36.39
C ARG A 288 5.27 -0.24 -36.98
N VAL A 289 5.63 -1.37 -36.39
CA VAL A 289 5.13 -2.69 -36.80
C VAL A 289 3.62 -2.77 -36.56
N ALA A 290 3.13 -2.36 -35.39
CA ALA A 290 1.71 -2.29 -35.08
C ALA A 290 0.95 -1.38 -36.07
N ARG A 291 1.50 -0.22 -36.41
CA ARG A 291 0.96 0.67 -37.45
C ARG A 291 0.86 -0.03 -38.81
N ASP A 292 1.91 -0.72 -39.22
CA ASP A 292 1.94 -1.35 -40.54
C ASP A 292 0.95 -2.54 -40.61
N LEU A 293 0.76 -3.27 -39.49
CA LEU A 293 -0.28 -4.29 -39.33
C LEU A 293 -1.69 -3.69 -39.35
N LEU A 294 -1.92 -2.58 -38.64
CA LEU A 294 -3.18 -1.84 -38.66
C LEU A 294 -3.53 -1.38 -40.08
N ARG A 295 -2.58 -0.79 -40.80
CA ARG A 295 -2.80 -0.36 -42.18
C ARG A 295 -3.13 -1.55 -43.08
N ARG A 296 -2.39 -2.66 -42.94
CA ARG A 296 -2.54 -3.85 -43.78
C ARG A 296 -3.87 -4.58 -43.56
N PHE A 297 -4.28 -4.74 -42.31
CA PHE A 297 -5.42 -5.60 -41.95
C PHE A 297 -6.64 -4.85 -41.43
N GLY A 298 -6.45 -3.69 -40.79
CA GLY A 298 -7.53 -2.80 -40.37
C GLY A 298 -7.93 -1.76 -41.43
N GLY A 299 -7.03 -1.44 -42.37
CA GLY A 299 -7.29 -0.44 -43.41
C GLY A 299 -7.43 0.99 -42.88
N ARG A 300 -6.86 1.25 -41.69
CA ARG A 300 -6.86 2.54 -40.99
C ARG A 300 -5.44 3.04 -40.78
N GLU A 301 -5.28 4.34 -40.62
CA GLU A 301 -4.01 4.94 -40.22
C GLU A 301 -3.91 5.08 -38.69
N VAL A 302 -2.69 5.03 -38.16
CA VAL A 302 -2.42 5.04 -36.72
C VAL A 302 -2.88 6.34 -36.05
N GLU A 303 -2.78 7.46 -36.75
CA GLU A 303 -3.22 8.78 -36.29
C GLU A 303 -4.75 8.83 -36.06
N GLU A 304 -5.52 7.95 -36.69
CA GLU A 304 -6.96 7.82 -36.41
C GLU A 304 -7.24 7.13 -35.07
N ILE A 305 -6.24 6.45 -34.50
CA ILE A 305 -6.35 5.70 -33.25
C ILE A 305 -5.80 6.54 -32.10
N VAL A 306 -4.59 7.08 -32.26
CA VAL A 306 -3.84 7.73 -31.17
C VAL A 306 -3.58 9.22 -31.39
N GLY A 307 -4.06 9.80 -32.49
CA GLY A 307 -3.84 11.20 -32.81
C GLY A 307 -2.38 11.51 -33.18
N SER A 308 -1.96 12.75 -32.94
CA SER A 308 -0.62 13.25 -33.28
C SER A 308 0.13 13.68 -32.02
N GLY A 309 0.94 12.77 -31.46
CA GLY A 309 1.81 13.04 -30.31
C GLY A 309 1.25 12.57 -28.96
N LEU A 310 2.15 12.48 -27.97
CA LEU A 310 1.78 11.98 -26.64
C LEU A 310 0.95 13.01 -25.85
N PRO A 311 0.02 12.54 -25.00
CA PRO A 311 -0.66 13.39 -24.02
C PRO A 311 0.30 13.89 -22.92
N GLU A 312 -0.24 14.58 -21.93
CA GLU A 312 0.52 14.99 -20.74
C GLU A 312 1.18 13.76 -20.09
N PRO A 313 2.50 13.79 -19.81
CA PRO A 313 3.21 12.66 -19.22
C PRO A 313 2.62 12.23 -17.87
N LEU A 314 2.44 10.91 -17.70
CA LEU A 314 2.09 10.32 -16.41
C LEU A 314 3.15 10.63 -15.37
N GLY A 315 2.75 11.13 -14.20
CA GLY A 315 3.64 11.42 -13.09
C GLY A 315 3.19 10.76 -11.80
N PHE A 316 4.15 10.58 -10.89
CA PHE A 316 3.85 10.22 -9.51
C PHE A 316 4.21 11.38 -8.60
N GLU A 317 3.32 11.68 -7.66
CA GLU A 317 3.43 12.79 -6.73
C GLU A 317 2.70 12.45 -5.44
N ARG A 318 2.94 13.23 -4.38
CA ARG A 318 2.33 12.97 -3.07
C ARG A 318 0.81 13.13 -3.15
N ASN A 319 0.09 12.08 -2.77
CA ASN A 319 -1.37 11.99 -2.94
C ASN A 319 -2.18 12.35 -1.68
N ARG A 320 -1.53 12.69 -0.56
CA ARG A 320 -2.17 13.01 0.74
C ARG A 320 -3.37 13.94 0.64
N ASP A 321 -3.15 15.12 0.06
CA ASP A 321 -4.18 16.15 0.03
C ASP A 321 -5.33 15.78 -0.90
N PHE A 322 -5.02 15.07 -1.99
CA PHE A 322 -6.01 14.54 -2.91
C PHE A 322 -6.88 13.48 -2.24
N LEU A 323 -6.28 12.45 -1.64
CA LEU A 323 -6.99 11.37 -0.96
C LEU A 323 -7.85 11.90 0.20
N ARG A 324 -7.34 12.85 0.99
CA ARG A 324 -8.12 13.52 2.06
C ARG A 324 -9.34 14.26 1.53
N GLN A 325 -9.18 15.01 0.44
CA GLN A 325 -10.29 15.73 -0.18
C GLN A 325 -11.32 14.76 -0.78
N LEU A 326 -10.83 13.70 -1.42
CA LEU A 326 -11.67 12.68 -2.03
C LEU A 326 -12.50 11.94 -0.97
N LEU A 327 -11.86 11.48 0.11
CA LEU A 327 -12.51 10.91 1.29
C LEU A 327 -13.58 11.86 1.85
N ALA A 328 -13.22 13.13 2.08
CA ALA A 328 -14.16 14.13 2.57
C ALA A 328 -15.35 14.38 1.63
N SER A 329 -15.16 14.26 0.31
CA SER A 329 -16.21 14.46 -0.69
C SER A 329 -17.20 13.30 -0.79
N ARG A 330 -16.76 12.08 -0.49
CA ARG A 330 -17.56 10.85 -0.55
C ARG A 330 -18.28 10.57 0.78
N LEU A 331 -17.83 11.18 1.87
CA LEU A 331 -18.52 11.23 3.16
C LEU A 331 -19.69 12.22 3.12
N ASP A 332 -20.86 11.79 2.64
CA ASP A 332 -22.08 12.60 2.68
C ASP A 332 -22.63 12.73 4.14
N PRO A 333 -22.90 13.95 4.65
CA PRO A 333 -23.42 14.15 6.01
C PRO A 333 -24.77 13.47 6.28
N GLU A 334 -25.58 13.17 5.25
CA GLU A 334 -26.90 12.56 5.39
C GLU A 334 -26.86 11.01 5.36
N THR A 335 -25.85 10.40 4.75
CA THR A 335 -25.64 8.94 4.72
C THR A 335 -25.09 8.37 6.03
N LEU A 336 -24.62 9.24 6.95
CA LEU A 336 -24.43 8.93 8.37
C LEU A 336 -25.74 8.51 9.09
N GLY A 337 -26.89 8.56 8.40
CA GLY A 337 -28.21 8.28 8.94
C GLY A 337 -28.74 6.83 8.85
N SER A 338 -28.13 5.88 8.14
CA SER A 338 -28.64 4.48 8.15
C SER A 338 -27.75 3.34 7.62
N GLY A 339 -26.49 3.59 7.22
CA GLY A 339 -25.52 2.54 6.85
C GLY A 339 -24.25 2.74 7.66
N GLY A 340 -23.87 1.76 8.47
CA GLY A 340 -22.93 1.90 9.58
C GLY A 340 -21.47 2.15 9.19
N ILE A 341 -20.72 2.59 10.20
CA ILE A 341 -19.27 2.69 10.25
C ILE A 341 -18.71 1.33 10.72
N ARG A 342 -17.68 0.83 10.02
CA ARG A 342 -16.51 -0.02 10.42
C ARG A 342 -16.03 0.17 11.80
N GLU A 343 -16.72 -0.38 12.77
CA GLU A 343 -16.02 -0.83 13.97
C GLU A 343 -15.60 -2.28 13.73
N VAL A 344 -14.28 -2.49 13.70
CA VAL A 344 -13.67 -3.82 13.85
C VAL A 344 -14.37 -4.52 15.02
N PRO A 345 -14.90 -5.75 14.86
CA PRO A 345 -15.83 -6.36 15.82
C PRO A 345 -15.31 -6.42 17.27
N GLU A 346 -14.00 -6.46 17.49
CA GLU A 346 -13.39 -6.39 18.82
C GLU A 346 -13.51 -5.00 19.50
N ILE A 347 -13.60 -3.90 18.73
CA ILE A 347 -13.60 -2.52 19.23
C ILE A 347 -14.99 -2.04 19.66
N ARG A 348 -16.06 -2.55 19.03
CA ARG A 348 -17.45 -2.14 19.33
C ARG A 348 -17.92 -2.59 20.71
N GLU A 349 -17.53 -3.78 21.16
CA GLU A 349 -17.89 -4.26 22.50
C GLU A 349 -17.23 -3.43 23.61
N VAL A 350 -16.06 -2.84 23.31
CA VAL A 350 -15.34 -1.92 24.19
C VAL A 350 -16.00 -0.54 24.20
N ARG A 351 -16.27 0.06 23.04
CA ARG A 351 -16.95 1.37 22.92
C ARG A 351 -18.37 1.40 23.48
N ALA A 352 -19.15 0.34 23.30
CA ALA A 352 -20.51 0.25 23.86
C ALA A 352 -20.51 0.18 25.40
N ARG A 353 -19.42 -0.32 26.02
CA ARG A 353 -19.22 -0.28 27.48
C ARG A 353 -18.79 1.12 27.95
N MET A 354 -17.95 1.82 27.19
CA MET A 354 -17.49 3.20 27.47
C MET A 354 -18.63 4.23 27.57
N ALA A 355 -19.67 4.11 26.75
CA ALA A 355 -20.78 5.09 26.69
C ALA A 355 -21.78 5.02 27.87
N SER A 356 -21.63 4.06 28.80
CA SER A 356 -22.61 3.79 29.87
C SER A 356 -22.11 4.07 31.30
N ALA A 357 -20.89 4.60 31.46
CA ALA A 357 -20.26 4.77 32.78
C ALA A 357 -20.54 6.16 33.41
N PRO A 358 -20.74 6.26 34.75
CA PRO A 358 -21.07 7.52 35.42
C PRO A 358 -19.83 8.36 35.78
N ALA A 359 -19.95 9.69 35.68
CA ALA A 359 -18.86 10.66 35.88
C ALA A 359 -18.46 10.88 37.36
N THR A 360 -17.15 11.02 37.65
CA THR A 360 -16.58 11.54 38.92
C THR A 360 -15.24 12.31 38.71
N ASP A 361 -14.59 12.74 39.81
CA ASP A 361 -14.16 14.11 40.17
C ASP A 361 -12.78 14.62 39.63
N GLY A 362 -12.81 15.35 38.50
CA GLY A 362 -12.00 16.51 38.04
C GLY A 362 -10.55 16.87 38.44
N ALA A 363 -9.74 16.07 39.14
CA ALA A 363 -8.45 16.53 39.68
C ALA A 363 -7.15 15.98 39.04
N SER A 364 -7.15 14.78 38.45
CA SER A 364 -5.94 14.07 37.97
C SER A 364 -5.68 14.25 36.48
N ASP A 365 -4.41 14.38 36.07
CA ASP A 365 -3.99 14.43 34.66
C ASP A 365 -3.51 13.07 34.11
N VAL A 366 -3.26 12.97 32.79
CA VAL A 366 -2.90 11.70 32.12
C VAL A 366 -1.59 11.13 32.65
N ILE A 367 -0.65 11.99 33.06
CA ILE A 367 0.62 11.59 33.65
C ILE A 367 0.40 11.02 35.05
N ASP A 368 -0.53 11.58 35.84
CA ASP A 368 -0.93 10.98 37.12
C ASP A 368 -1.53 9.58 36.91
N VAL A 369 -2.31 9.37 35.84
CA VAL A 369 -2.89 8.06 35.51
C VAL A 369 -1.81 7.04 35.17
N LEU A 370 -0.85 7.38 34.31
CA LEU A 370 0.25 6.48 33.94
C LEU A 370 1.17 6.19 35.14
N THR A 371 1.45 7.19 35.96
CA THR A 371 2.24 7.00 37.20
C THR A 371 1.52 6.07 38.18
N ASP A 372 0.20 6.18 38.31
CA ASP A 372 -0.59 5.24 39.12
C ASP A 372 -0.56 3.82 38.53
N GLN A 373 -0.55 3.68 37.20
CA GLN A 373 -0.38 2.39 36.52
C GLN A 373 1.01 1.79 36.76
N HIS A 374 2.10 2.56 36.70
CA HIS A 374 3.46 2.11 37.06
C HIS A 374 3.48 1.47 38.45
N ASN A 375 2.88 2.15 39.43
CA ASN A 375 2.79 1.65 40.80
C ASN A 375 1.98 0.35 40.88
N ARG A 376 0.88 0.22 40.12
CA ARG A 376 0.08 -1.01 40.11
C ARG A 376 0.83 -2.16 39.42
N ILE A 377 1.55 -1.89 38.34
CA ILE A 377 2.40 -2.86 37.62
C ILE A 377 3.48 -3.39 38.56
N GLU A 378 4.17 -2.53 39.31
CA GLU A 378 5.17 -2.93 40.30
C GLU A 378 4.56 -3.85 41.38
N VAL A 379 3.37 -3.50 41.89
CA VAL A 379 2.66 -4.33 42.87
C VAL A 379 2.28 -5.69 42.27
N LEU A 380 1.80 -5.74 41.03
CA LEU A 380 1.41 -6.99 40.35
C LEU A 380 2.61 -7.92 40.13
N PHE A 381 3.79 -7.39 39.82
CA PHE A 381 5.01 -8.21 39.80
C PHE A 381 5.31 -8.81 41.18
N GLY A 382 5.19 -8.03 42.25
CA GLY A 382 5.37 -8.52 43.62
C GLY A 382 4.31 -9.55 44.04
N GLU A 383 3.06 -9.38 43.62
CA GLU A 383 1.98 -10.36 43.83
C GLU A 383 2.22 -11.65 43.05
N LEU A 384 2.76 -11.56 41.83
CA LEU A 384 3.04 -12.70 40.96
C LEU A 384 4.17 -13.58 41.52
N GLU A 385 5.19 -12.98 42.15
CA GLU A 385 6.30 -13.69 42.80
C GLU A 385 5.85 -14.58 43.97
N ILE A 386 4.79 -14.18 44.67
CA ILE A 386 4.30 -14.90 45.86
C ILE A 386 3.04 -15.74 45.60
N ALA A 387 2.42 -15.59 44.43
CA ALA A 387 1.19 -16.31 44.07
C ALA A 387 1.48 -17.77 43.70
N ALA A 388 0.64 -18.69 44.19
CA ALA A 388 0.65 -20.10 43.83
C ALA A 388 -0.71 -20.53 43.24
N ASP A 389 -0.70 -21.64 42.51
CA ASP A 389 -1.88 -22.28 41.91
C ASP A 389 -2.75 -21.30 41.08
N GLU A 390 -4.08 -21.45 41.10
CA GLU A 390 -5.04 -20.68 40.29
C GLU A 390 -4.94 -19.15 40.48
N ARG A 391 -4.40 -18.69 41.61
CA ARG A 391 -4.20 -17.26 41.89
C ARG A 391 -3.05 -16.67 41.07
N ARG A 392 -2.03 -17.46 40.71
CA ARG A 392 -0.90 -17.02 39.88
C ARG A 392 -1.35 -16.68 38.47
N GLN A 393 -2.27 -17.47 37.89
CA GLN A 393 -2.84 -17.19 36.58
C GLN A 393 -3.66 -15.90 36.60
N GLY A 394 -4.49 -15.68 37.63
CA GLY A 394 -5.27 -14.45 37.73
C GLY A 394 -4.42 -13.19 37.86
N VAL A 395 -3.34 -13.23 38.66
CA VAL A 395 -2.39 -12.11 38.78
C VAL A 395 -1.61 -11.89 37.48
N TRP A 396 -1.24 -12.95 36.78
CA TRP A 396 -0.61 -12.88 35.46
C TRP A 396 -1.52 -12.24 34.41
N ASP A 397 -2.78 -12.67 34.35
CA ASP A 397 -3.76 -12.13 33.41
C ASP A 397 -4.02 -10.63 33.70
N GLU A 398 -4.08 -10.24 34.97
CA GLU A 398 -4.21 -8.83 35.37
C GLU A 398 -2.99 -7.99 34.97
N LEU A 399 -1.78 -8.53 35.16
CA LEU A 399 -0.53 -7.88 34.75
C LEU A 399 -0.43 -7.70 33.24
N VAL A 400 -0.73 -8.75 32.46
CA VAL A 400 -0.74 -8.70 30.98
C VAL A 400 -1.73 -7.65 30.51
N ARG A 401 -2.97 -7.66 31.04
CA ARG A 401 -3.99 -6.69 30.69
C ARG A 401 -3.54 -5.26 30.97
N LEU A 402 -3.01 -5.01 32.17
CA LEU A 402 -2.58 -3.68 32.57
C LEU A 402 -1.39 -3.17 31.73
N LEU A 403 -0.40 -4.02 31.45
CA LEU A 403 0.73 -3.67 30.59
C LEU A 403 0.27 -3.31 29.17
N SER A 404 -0.65 -4.10 28.59
CA SER A 404 -1.18 -3.82 27.24
C SER A 404 -2.00 -2.54 27.17
N GLU A 405 -2.79 -2.25 28.21
CA GLU A 405 -3.57 -1.01 28.28
C GLU A 405 -2.70 0.22 28.50
N HIS A 406 -1.66 0.08 29.32
CA HIS A 406 -0.70 1.13 29.62
C HIS A 406 0.07 1.55 28.37
N GLU A 407 0.64 0.55 27.69
CA GLU A 407 1.38 0.74 26.44
C GLU A 407 0.51 1.35 25.32
N ALA A 408 -0.76 0.97 25.22
CA ALA A 408 -1.67 1.56 24.25
C ALA A 408 -1.89 3.07 24.49
N VAL A 409 -1.95 3.50 25.75
CA VAL A 409 -2.06 4.93 26.10
C VAL A 409 -0.78 5.67 25.74
N GLU A 410 0.37 5.03 25.94
CA GLU A 410 1.67 5.61 25.60
C GLU A 410 1.86 5.77 24.10
N ASP A 411 1.60 4.71 23.33
CA ASP A 411 1.70 4.67 21.87
C ASP A 411 0.73 5.67 21.19
N GLU A 412 -0.54 5.70 21.61
CA GLU A 412 -1.58 6.51 20.94
C GLU A 412 -1.59 7.97 21.38
N VAL A 413 -1.16 8.27 22.61
CA VAL A 413 -1.38 9.58 23.24
C VAL A 413 -0.09 10.23 23.70
N VAL A 414 0.72 9.54 24.50
CA VAL A 414 1.82 10.19 25.21
C VAL A 414 3.05 10.38 24.34
N HIS A 415 3.50 9.35 23.62
CA HIS A 415 4.66 9.45 22.74
C HIS A 415 4.45 10.43 21.56
N PRO A 416 3.29 10.45 20.87
CA PRO A 416 3.03 11.46 19.84
C PRO A 416 3.07 12.88 20.42
N LEU A 417 2.44 13.09 21.57
CA LEU A 417 2.45 14.38 22.25
C LEU A 417 3.86 14.79 22.68
N ALA A 418 4.65 13.87 23.22
CA ALA A 418 6.03 14.09 23.64
C ALA A 418 6.94 14.44 22.47
N ARG A 419 6.83 13.70 21.37
CA ARG A 419 7.57 13.93 20.13
C ARG A 419 7.35 15.33 19.58
N ASP A 420 6.11 15.81 19.63
CA ASP A 420 5.71 17.07 19.01
C ASP A 420 5.93 18.29 19.92
N THR A 421 5.96 18.10 21.25
CA THR A 421 5.99 19.20 22.21
C THR A 421 7.31 19.37 22.96
N ILE A 422 8.11 18.30 23.11
CA ILE A 422 9.38 18.34 23.86
C ILE A 422 10.56 18.67 22.94
N VAL A 423 11.50 19.49 23.43
CA VAL A 423 12.77 19.76 22.75
C VAL A 423 13.64 18.50 22.73
N GLY A 424 13.87 17.94 21.54
CA GLY A 424 14.55 16.64 21.39
C GLY A 424 13.63 15.44 21.62
N GLY A 425 12.30 15.65 21.62
CA GLY A 425 11.29 14.62 21.86
C GLY A 425 11.43 13.40 20.94
N PHE A 426 11.86 13.58 19.69
CA PHE A 426 12.11 12.46 18.77
C PHE A 426 13.16 11.46 19.31
N ASP A 427 14.27 11.94 19.86
CA ASP A 427 15.34 11.05 20.35
C ASP A 427 14.92 10.36 21.66
N VAL A 428 14.19 11.07 22.53
CA VAL A 428 13.65 10.52 23.79
C VAL A 428 12.64 9.41 23.51
N VAL A 429 11.64 9.69 22.66
CA VAL A 429 10.60 8.74 22.30
C VAL A 429 11.18 7.53 21.57
N ARG A 430 12.13 7.73 20.65
CA ARG A 430 12.80 6.62 19.96
C ARG A 430 13.46 5.64 20.95
N ASP A 431 14.14 6.17 21.97
CA ASP A 431 14.87 5.34 22.93
C ASP A 431 13.90 4.58 23.85
N LEU A 432 12.76 5.18 24.23
CA LEU A 432 11.68 4.56 25.02
C LEU A 432 10.95 3.44 24.25
N VAL A 433 10.55 3.72 23.01
CA VAL A 433 9.88 2.73 22.13
C VAL A 433 10.77 1.50 21.87
N GLU A 434 12.10 1.68 21.83
CA GLU A 434 13.04 0.56 21.70
C GLU A 434 13.17 -0.28 23.00
N GLU A 435 12.85 0.28 24.16
CA GLU A 435 12.72 -0.44 25.44
C GLU A 435 11.42 -1.23 25.49
N GLU A 436 10.28 -0.61 25.16
CA GLU A 436 8.95 -1.25 25.04
C GLU A 436 8.97 -2.42 24.07
N ARG A 437 9.60 -2.26 22.90
CA ARG A 437 9.74 -3.34 21.91
C ARG A 437 10.42 -4.59 22.50
N LYS A 438 11.38 -4.42 23.41
CA LYS A 438 12.04 -5.56 24.11
C LYS A 438 11.10 -6.15 25.15
N ILE A 439 10.37 -5.31 25.87
CA ILE A 439 9.35 -5.71 26.85
C ILE A 439 8.24 -6.53 26.18
N LYS A 440 7.65 -6.04 25.07
CA LYS A 440 6.65 -6.74 24.23
C LYS A 440 7.12 -8.14 23.83
N GLN A 441 8.36 -8.29 23.37
CA GLN A 441 8.92 -9.60 23.00
C GLN A 441 9.06 -10.57 24.17
N MET A 442 9.44 -10.06 25.35
CA MET A 442 9.55 -10.86 26.57
C MET A 442 8.16 -11.27 27.07
N LEU A 443 7.19 -10.35 27.02
CA LEU A 443 5.80 -10.58 27.40
C LEU A 443 5.12 -11.62 26.51
N LEU A 444 5.23 -11.50 25.18
CA LEU A 444 4.65 -12.46 24.23
C LEU A 444 5.20 -13.88 24.42
N ARG A 445 6.51 -14.01 24.69
CA ARG A 445 7.13 -15.30 25.00
C ARG A 445 6.53 -15.93 26.26
N LEU A 446 6.29 -15.13 27.28
CA LEU A 446 5.69 -15.58 28.54
C LEU A 446 4.21 -15.93 28.38
N ILE A 447 3.47 -15.21 27.54
CA ILE A 447 2.07 -15.50 27.20
C ILE A 447 1.97 -16.86 26.49
N ASP A 448 2.79 -17.10 25.47
CA ASP A 448 2.77 -18.35 24.70
C ASP A 448 3.22 -19.56 25.54
N ALA A 449 4.24 -19.37 26.38
CA ALA A 449 4.75 -20.44 27.25
C ALA A 449 3.83 -20.76 28.44
N GLY A 450 3.10 -19.76 28.93
CA GLY A 450 2.17 -19.85 30.06
C GLY A 450 2.85 -19.98 31.43
N THR A 451 2.05 -19.78 32.49
CA THR A 451 2.51 -19.76 33.90
C THR A 451 3.06 -21.10 34.41
N GLY A 452 2.84 -22.19 33.68
CA GLY A 452 3.35 -23.52 33.99
C GLY A 452 4.74 -23.83 33.42
N TRP A 453 5.34 -22.89 32.67
CA TRP A 453 6.64 -23.09 32.03
C TRP A 453 7.78 -23.14 33.06
N GLU A 454 8.72 -24.08 32.89
CA GLU A 454 9.84 -24.30 33.83
C GLU A 454 10.70 -23.05 34.05
N ARG A 455 10.80 -22.16 33.05
CA ARG A 455 11.59 -20.92 33.12
C ARG A 455 10.75 -19.68 33.36
N PHE A 456 9.47 -19.83 33.67
CA PHE A 456 8.56 -18.70 33.82
C PHE A 456 9.06 -17.68 34.85
N ASP A 457 9.53 -18.15 36.01
CA ASP A 457 10.02 -17.26 37.09
C ASP A 457 11.28 -16.47 36.69
N ASP A 458 12.22 -17.12 36.00
CA ASP A 458 13.46 -16.47 35.53
C ASP A 458 13.17 -15.43 34.44
N GLU A 459 12.18 -15.66 33.58
CA GLU A 459 11.84 -14.77 32.47
C GLU A 459 10.90 -13.64 32.91
N VAL A 460 10.00 -13.90 33.87
CA VAL A 460 9.23 -12.85 34.55
C VAL A 460 10.15 -11.91 35.33
N THR A 461 11.19 -12.42 35.97
CA THR A 461 12.19 -11.58 36.66
C THR A 461 12.87 -10.63 35.67
N GLN A 462 13.25 -11.12 34.49
CA GLN A 462 13.84 -10.30 33.45
C GLN A 462 12.83 -9.27 32.90
N LEU A 463 11.58 -9.67 32.68
CA LEU A 463 10.51 -8.77 32.23
C LEU A 463 10.29 -7.65 33.24
N ARG A 464 10.19 -7.98 34.53
CA ARG A 464 10.05 -7.01 35.63
C ARG A 464 11.19 -5.99 35.60
N ASP A 465 12.44 -6.47 35.51
CA ASP A 465 13.60 -5.58 35.53
C ASP A 465 13.62 -4.63 34.32
N ALA A 466 13.17 -5.09 33.15
CA ALA A 466 13.03 -4.27 31.94
C ALA A 466 11.91 -3.25 32.07
N VAL A 467 10.70 -3.66 32.49
CA VAL A 467 9.55 -2.77 32.69
C VAL A 467 9.87 -1.69 33.72
N LEU A 468 10.45 -2.05 34.88
CA LEU A 468 10.81 -1.07 35.90
C LEU A 468 11.93 -0.12 35.44
N ALA A 469 12.78 -0.53 34.49
CA ALA A 469 13.78 0.37 33.91
C ALA A 469 13.12 1.37 32.96
N HIS A 470 12.20 0.91 32.13
CA HIS A 470 11.42 1.72 31.22
C HIS A 470 10.57 2.77 31.95
N THR A 471 9.76 2.37 32.96
CA THR A 471 8.95 3.32 33.73
C THR A 471 9.79 4.42 34.43
N ARG A 472 10.99 4.06 34.91
CA ARG A 472 11.95 5.04 35.46
C ARG A 472 12.45 6.02 34.40
N ASN A 473 12.66 5.55 33.17
CA ASN A 473 13.14 6.39 32.09
C ASN A 473 12.04 7.37 31.64
N GLU A 474 10.79 6.95 31.56
CA GLU A 474 9.66 7.84 31.24
C GLU A 474 9.46 8.92 32.31
N GLU A 475 9.45 8.52 33.58
CA GLU A 475 9.32 9.44 34.71
C GLU A 475 10.51 10.42 34.83
N GLN A 476 11.66 10.07 34.26
CA GLN A 476 12.87 10.90 34.30
C GLN A 476 13.01 11.79 33.05
N TYR A 477 12.68 11.27 31.87
CA TYR A 477 13.04 11.89 30.59
C TYR A 477 11.84 12.32 29.76
N GLU A 478 10.64 11.79 29.95
CA GLU A 478 9.47 12.16 29.14
C GLU A 478 8.44 12.97 29.95
N PHE A 479 7.92 12.40 31.04
CA PHE A 479 6.82 13.00 31.80
C PHE A 479 7.12 14.38 32.38
N PRO A 480 8.30 14.67 32.96
CA PRO A 480 8.61 16.01 33.44
C PRO A 480 8.60 17.05 32.32
N GLN A 481 9.12 16.68 31.15
CA GLN A 481 9.20 17.58 30.00
C GLN A 481 7.83 17.84 29.38
N LEU A 482 6.94 16.84 29.38
CA LEU A 482 5.54 16.99 29.00
C LEU A 482 4.81 17.96 29.95
N ARG A 483 5.00 17.83 31.27
CA ARG A 483 4.41 18.76 32.25
C ARG A 483 4.89 20.20 32.09
N ASP A 484 6.14 20.38 31.67
CA ASP A 484 6.71 21.70 31.44
C ASP A 484 6.26 22.31 30.09
N SER A 485 5.93 21.46 29.10
CA SER A 485 5.67 21.89 27.72
C SER A 485 4.19 21.92 27.33
N VAL A 486 3.33 21.17 28.03
CA VAL A 486 1.90 21.01 27.72
C VAL A 486 1.03 21.66 28.81
N PRO A 487 0.00 22.45 28.45
CA PRO A 487 -0.92 23.01 29.43
C PRO A 487 -1.62 21.94 30.28
N THR A 488 -1.69 22.14 31.60
CA THR A 488 -2.29 21.18 32.54
C THR A 488 -3.74 20.82 32.20
N GLU A 489 -4.52 21.74 31.62
CA GLU A 489 -5.89 21.45 31.21
C GLU A 489 -5.95 20.41 30.08
N GLN A 490 -5.03 20.50 29.12
CA GLN A 490 -4.92 19.53 28.02
C GLN A 490 -4.52 18.15 28.56
N LEU A 491 -3.58 18.10 29.52
CA LEU A 491 -3.20 16.84 30.17
C LEU A 491 -4.36 16.22 30.97
N ARG A 492 -5.27 17.02 31.53
CA ARG A 492 -6.49 16.55 32.22
C ARG A 492 -7.56 16.04 31.27
N GLU A 493 -7.75 16.70 30.13
CA GLU A 493 -8.66 16.23 29.07
C GLU A 493 -8.23 14.84 28.58
N LEU A 494 -6.92 14.64 28.36
CA LEU A 494 -6.36 13.34 28.01
C LEU A 494 -6.59 12.30 29.11
N ALA A 495 -6.49 12.68 30.40
CA ALA A 495 -6.76 11.78 31.53
C ALA A 495 -8.19 11.22 31.52
N VAL A 496 -9.17 12.06 31.16
CA VAL A 496 -10.58 11.66 31.04
C VAL A 496 -10.77 10.71 29.86
N ALA A 497 -10.03 10.90 28.77
CA ALA A 497 -10.09 10.03 27.60
C ALA A 497 -9.53 8.63 27.88
N VAL A 498 -8.49 8.50 28.70
CA VAL A 498 -7.77 7.22 28.91
C VAL A 498 -8.25 6.40 30.13
N ARG A 499 -8.96 7.01 31.08
CA ARG A 499 -9.39 6.33 32.33
C ARG A 499 -10.39 5.15 32.21
N PRO A 500 -11.18 4.95 31.14
CA PRO A 500 -12.04 3.77 31.04
C PRO A 500 -11.28 2.43 30.92
N ALA A 501 -9.95 2.44 30.76
CA ALA A 501 -9.12 1.22 30.79
C ALA A 501 -8.91 0.63 32.20
N VAL A 502 -9.03 1.42 33.29
CA VAL A 502 -8.47 1.06 34.60
C VAL A 502 -9.47 0.47 35.61
N ALA A 503 -10.74 0.27 35.25
CA ALA A 503 -11.71 -0.35 36.17
C ALA A 503 -12.79 -1.18 35.46
N ALA A 504 -12.48 -2.45 35.17
CA ALA A 504 -13.45 -3.52 35.00
C ALA A 504 -12.87 -4.86 35.44
#